data_AF-A0A927W198-F1
#
_entry.id   AF-A0A927W198-F1
#
_cell.length_a   1.000
_cell.length_b   1.000
_cell.length_c   1.000
_cell.angle_alpha   90.00
_cell.angle_beta   90.00
_cell.angle_gamma   90.00
#
_symmetry.space_group_name_H-M   'P 1'
#
loop_
_entity.id
_entity.type
_entity.pdbx_description
1 polymer ?
#
loop_
_entity_poly.entity_id
_entity_poly.type
_entity_poly.pdbx_seq_one_letter_code
_entity_poly.pdbx_strand_id
1 'polypeptide(L)'
;MDDLKLLRDAMPEMASIINAEEGRVFSISNADTLLILQRRIKDSDMKRQLGIYNAIFAKQHGALITDITDSAIAFVKIGVLLSENTFDFDPISLRSLIKECHVYIDKTTNIVRLSKTNVLTADDYQKEKIEGTIRKNKCLIEALQAVIDETEKKIERIPKSIDEEEEAEEAVSSESSEEVSQIEKHTIHDRMADISDGIFKLISSGKNKKQIEEKLRDVEKESAETMCAEIPFYEDKLTATEIIDCKDLECFCLLKRKDNVYFGLRKNLSGSIYNNKDQSLMELTKITEDFIQFMSVDLLSDEYVLRPFTKSEKESLRLYFNFVSGCFEKYIGVSLTVAEYLEFKRYYNRLVCKALHLEDEEHKAYYRALPIAELYMAVMDSYNMVYSENKGEIIADIIGDKVLAYTDNLGLIMKHHIVDDSAREEIQILTERFIYFRDESHFEKKESEGNTKDIQVVTNPIPQIPMFPNLMIPQIGNVYFTLQCLNKNMEVVDEAYFSTGNMPQAMEDYKNKEAYLKRFGLVQDGRFVPLLTTEGGCKNEE
;
A
#
# COMPACT_ATOMS: atom_id res chain seq x y z
N MET A 1 -37.27 -9.22 -9.25
CA MET A 1 -36.11 -8.95 -10.14
C MET A 1 -35.85 -7.46 -10.28
N ASP A 2 -36.86 -6.61 -10.43
CA ASP A 2 -36.68 -5.16 -10.63
C ASP A 2 -36.17 -4.42 -9.37
N ASP A 3 -36.61 -4.81 -8.18
CA ASP A 3 -36.29 -4.09 -6.94
C ASP A 3 -34.82 -4.19 -6.49
N LEU A 4 -34.16 -5.33 -6.70
CA LEU A 4 -32.72 -5.48 -6.42
C LEU A 4 -31.87 -4.69 -7.41
N LYS A 5 -32.34 -4.57 -8.66
CA LYS A 5 -31.68 -3.77 -9.68
C LYS A 5 -31.78 -2.29 -9.32
N LEU A 6 -32.97 -1.80 -8.98
CA LEU A 6 -33.17 -0.43 -8.50
C LEU A 6 -32.34 -0.12 -7.25
N LEU A 7 -32.21 -1.07 -6.32
CA LEU A 7 -31.38 -0.87 -5.15
C LEU A 7 -29.88 -0.83 -5.51
N ARG A 8 -29.43 -1.69 -6.44
CA ARG A 8 -28.06 -1.67 -6.97
C ARG A 8 -27.75 -0.35 -7.67
N ASP A 9 -28.69 0.19 -8.43
CA ASP A 9 -28.56 1.47 -9.12
C ASP A 9 -28.48 2.65 -8.12
N ALA A 10 -29.08 2.52 -6.94
CA ALA A 10 -29.03 3.52 -5.87
C ALA A 10 -27.77 3.44 -4.98
N MET A 11 -27.02 2.32 -5.00
CA MET A 11 -25.83 2.11 -4.16
C MET A 11 -24.76 3.21 -4.26
N PRO A 12 -24.40 3.71 -5.45
CA PRO A 12 -23.39 4.78 -5.56
C PRO A 12 -23.79 6.05 -4.81
N GLU A 13 -25.07 6.39 -4.83
CA GLU A 13 -25.58 7.56 -4.12
C GLU A 13 -25.67 7.30 -2.61
N MET A 14 -26.04 6.07 -2.21
CA MET A 14 -26.07 5.68 -0.80
C MET A 14 -24.70 5.75 -0.12
N ALA A 15 -23.62 5.49 -0.86
CA ALA A 15 -22.24 5.56 -0.34
C ALA A 15 -21.89 6.94 0.23
N SER A 16 -22.60 8.00 -0.18
CA SER A 16 -22.42 9.35 0.36
C SER A 16 -22.65 9.46 1.87
N ILE A 17 -23.36 8.49 2.49
CA ILE A 17 -23.56 8.44 3.95
C ILE A 17 -22.24 8.44 4.72
N ILE A 18 -21.20 7.81 4.16
CA ILE A 18 -19.86 7.74 4.78
C ILE A 18 -19.27 9.16 4.93
N ASN A 19 -19.63 10.06 4.02
CA ASN A 19 -19.18 11.44 3.99
C ASN A 19 -20.14 12.41 4.72
N ALA A 20 -21.21 11.92 5.34
CA ALA A 20 -22.14 12.78 6.07
C ALA A 20 -21.43 13.50 7.23
N GLU A 21 -21.90 14.71 7.53
CA GLU A 21 -21.37 15.58 8.59
C GLU A 21 -22.37 15.64 9.75
N GLU A 22 -21.85 15.61 10.99
CA GLU A 22 -22.65 15.74 12.20
C GLU A 22 -23.41 17.07 12.22
N GLY A 23 -24.66 17.05 12.69
CA GLY A 23 -25.51 18.25 12.79
C GLY A 23 -26.04 18.76 11.46
N ARG A 24 -25.69 18.13 10.33
CA ARG A 24 -26.27 18.44 9.01
C ARG A 24 -27.34 17.43 8.62
N VAL A 25 -28.34 17.93 7.90
CA VAL A 25 -29.38 17.08 7.31
C VAL A 25 -28.76 16.29 6.17
N PHE A 26 -28.94 14.97 6.19
CA PHE A 26 -28.51 14.09 5.12
C PHE A 26 -29.64 13.92 4.10
N SER A 27 -29.35 14.14 2.82
CA SER A 27 -30.31 14.01 1.73
C SER A 27 -29.65 13.45 0.48
N ILE A 28 -30.36 12.57 -0.21
CA ILE A 28 -29.99 12.03 -1.52
C ILE A 28 -31.19 12.10 -2.46
N SER A 29 -30.95 12.13 -3.77
CA SER A 29 -31.97 12.25 -4.82
C SER A 29 -32.91 11.05 -4.83
N ASN A 30 -32.40 9.84 -4.57
CA ASN A 30 -33.19 8.61 -4.54
C ASN A 30 -33.83 8.28 -3.19
N ALA A 31 -33.93 9.23 -2.26
CA ALA A 31 -34.47 8.97 -0.91
C ALA A 31 -35.90 8.37 -0.94
N ASP A 32 -36.79 8.95 -1.74
CA ASP A 32 -38.16 8.45 -1.91
C ASP A 32 -38.19 7.03 -2.51
N THR A 33 -37.31 6.76 -3.47
CA THR A 33 -37.15 5.44 -4.10
C THR A 33 -36.75 4.40 -3.05
N LEU A 34 -35.78 4.69 -2.19
CA LEU A 34 -35.35 3.78 -1.12
C LEU A 34 -36.44 3.52 -0.08
N LEU A 35 -37.23 4.54 0.27
CA LEU A 35 -38.38 4.41 1.17
C LEU A 35 -39.48 3.52 0.57
N ILE A 36 -39.73 3.65 -0.74
CA ILE A 36 -40.68 2.80 -1.47
C ILE A 36 -40.16 1.36 -1.54
N LEU A 37 -38.88 1.16 -1.88
CA LEU A 37 -38.25 -0.17 -1.94
C LEU A 37 -38.33 -0.90 -0.59
N GLN A 38 -38.03 -0.21 0.52
CA GLN A 38 -38.16 -0.77 1.87
C GLN A 38 -39.57 -1.30 2.16
N ARG A 39 -40.63 -0.62 1.68
CA ARG A 39 -42.02 -1.06 1.88
C ARG A 39 -42.39 -2.26 1.01
N ARG A 40 -41.79 -2.38 -0.17
CA ARG A 40 -42.08 -3.43 -1.16
C ARG A 40 -41.31 -4.73 -0.91
N ILE A 41 -40.10 -4.64 -0.37
CA ILE A 41 -39.30 -5.81 0.00
C ILE A 41 -40.02 -6.57 1.14
N LYS A 42 -40.02 -7.90 1.02
CA LYS A 42 -40.59 -8.80 2.03
C LYS A 42 -39.81 -8.69 3.34
N ASP A 43 -40.37 -9.18 4.43
CA ASP A 43 -39.65 -9.19 5.70
C ASP A 43 -38.41 -10.08 5.58
N SER A 44 -37.23 -9.45 5.68
CA SER A 44 -35.93 -10.06 5.46
C SER A 44 -34.83 -9.17 6.06
N ASP A 45 -33.59 -9.67 6.16
CA ASP A 45 -32.46 -8.88 6.63
C ASP A 45 -32.24 -7.64 5.75
N MET A 46 -32.40 -7.76 4.43
CA MET A 46 -32.34 -6.63 3.48
C MET A 46 -33.33 -5.52 3.85
N LYS A 47 -34.60 -5.87 4.15
CA LYS A 47 -35.60 -4.88 4.58
C LYS A 47 -35.21 -4.23 5.90
N ARG A 48 -34.69 -5.01 6.85
CA ARG A 48 -34.22 -4.50 8.14
C ARG A 48 -33.09 -3.50 7.95
N GLN A 49 -32.07 -3.83 7.14
CA GLN A 49 -30.96 -2.93 6.87
C GLN A 49 -31.40 -1.67 6.12
N LEU A 50 -32.29 -1.79 5.13
CA LEU A 50 -32.86 -0.62 4.47
C LEU A 50 -33.63 0.29 5.42
N GLY A 51 -34.33 -0.28 6.41
CA GLY A 51 -34.99 0.50 7.44
C GLY A 51 -34.01 1.26 8.35
N ILE A 52 -32.90 0.64 8.72
CA ILE A 52 -31.84 1.29 9.50
C ILE A 52 -31.21 2.42 8.67
N TYR A 53 -30.86 2.14 7.41
CA TYR A 53 -30.30 3.14 6.51
C TYR A 53 -31.25 4.33 6.31
N ASN A 54 -32.52 4.08 6.01
CA ASN A 54 -33.51 5.13 5.74
C ASN A 54 -33.88 5.96 6.97
N ALA A 55 -33.57 5.51 8.18
CA ALA A 55 -33.84 6.25 9.42
C ALA A 55 -33.13 7.62 9.43
N ILE A 56 -32.01 7.75 8.72
CA ILE A 56 -31.27 9.00 8.59
C ILE A 56 -32.09 10.12 7.94
N PHE A 57 -32.99 9.80 7.01
CA PHE A 57 -33.81 10.80 6.29
C PHE A 57 -34.84 11.47 7.20
N ALA A 58 -35.16 10.86 8.35
CA ALA A 58 -36.04 11.44 9.35
C ALA A 58 -35.35 12.50 10.23
N LYS A 59 -34.02 12.64 10.15
CA LYS A 59 -33.22 13.54 11.01
C LYS A 59 -33.21 14.97 10.45
N GLN A 60 -34.36 15.64 10.50
CA GLN A 60 -34.58 17.00 9.97
C GLN A 60 -33.80 18.10 10.69
N HIS A 61 -33.32 17.84 11.90
CA HIS A 61 -32.51 18.80 12.69
C HIS A 61 -31.01 18.48 12.67
N GLY A 62 -30.58 17.61 11.76
CA GLY A 62 -29.23 17.12 11.67
C GLY A 62 -29.06 15.74 12.29
N ALA A 63 -28.17 14.95 11.70
CA ALA A 63 -27.85 13.61 12.18
C ALA A 63 -26.74 13.65 13.24
N LEU A 64 -26.86 12.82 14.27
CA LEU A 64 -25.79 12.56 15.22
C LEU A 64 -24.78 11.58 14.60
N ILE A 65 -23.56 11.51 15.16
CA ILE A 65 -22.56 10.53 14.74
C ILE A 65 -23.12 9.10 14.78
N THR A 66 -23.88 8.74 15.83
CA THR A 66 -24.50 7.42 15.94
C THR A 66 -25.47 7.12 14.80
N ASP A 67 -26.28 8.10 14.39
CA ASP A 67 -27.24 7.93 13.29
C ASP A 67 -26.50 7.69 11.96
N ILE A 68 -25.41 8.42 11.74
CA ILE A 68 -24.55 8.28 10.55
C ILE A 68 -23.87 6.91 10.55
N THR A 69 -23.31 6.50 11.70
CA THR A 69 -22.62 5.21 11.86
C THR A 69 -23.56 4.04 11.62
N ASP A 70 -24.76 4.04 12.21
CA ASP A 70 -25.75 2.98 12.02
C ASP A 70 -26.16 2.85 10.54
N SER A 71 -26.36 4.00 9.88
CA SER A 71 -26.71 4.05 8.47
C SER A 71 -25.55 3.58 7.58
N ALA A 72 -24.31 3.93 7.90
CA ALA A 72 -23.12 3.47 7.19
C ALA A 72 -22.94 1.94 7.33
N ILE A 73 -23.17 1.37 8.51
CA ILE A 73 -23.12 -0.08 8.72
C ILE A 73 -24.23 -0.78 7.93
N ALA A 74 -25.44 -0.22 7.95
CA ALA A 74 -26.55 -0.74 7.17
C ALA A 74 -26.22 -0.72 5.67
N PHE A 75 -25.58 0.34 5.18
CA PHE A 75 -25.09 0.43 3.80
C PHE A 75 -24.10 -0.70 3.47
N VAL A 76 -23.10 -0.97 4.32
CA VAL A 76 -22.15 -2.09 4.13
C VAL A 76 -22.90 -3.43 4.06
N LYS A 77 -23.82 -3.67 4.99
CA LYS A 77 -24.63 -4.90 5.04
C LYS A 77 -25.52 -5.07 3.81
N ILE A 78 -26.15 -3.99 3.32
CA ILE A 78 -26.93 -3.98 2.07
C ILE A 78 -26.03 -4.33 0.88
N GLY A 79 -24.83 -3.74 0.82
CA GLY A 79 -23.86 -4.02 -0.23
C GLY A 79 -23.50 -5.50 -0.32
N VAL A 80 -23.24 -6.15 0.81
CA VAL A 80 -22.94 -7.60 0.86
C VAL A 80 -24.12 -8.42 0.37
N LEU A 81 -25.33 -8.17 0.88
CA LEU A 81 -26.54 -8.89 0.45
C LEU A 81 -26.80 -8.74 -1.06
N LEU A 82 -26.54 -7.55 -1.63
CA LEU A 82 -26.67 -7.30 -3.07
C LEU A 82 -25.61 -8.00 -3.92
N SER A 83 -24.38 -8.11 -3.41
CA SER A 83 -23.26 -8.79 -4.08
C SER A 83 -23.49 -10.29 -4.12
N GLU A 84 -23.95 -10.88 -3.02
CA GLU A 84 -24.31 -12.30 -2.93
C GLU A 84 -25.67 -12.61 -3.55
N ASN A 85 -26.42 -11.58 -3.96
CA ASN A 85 -27.75 -11.68 -4.55
C ASN A 85 -28.76 -12.41 -3.64
N THR A 86 -28.66 -12.17 -2.32
CA THR A 86 -29.52 -12.73 -1.28
C THR A 86 -30.33 -11.64 -0.56
N PHE A 87 -31.43 -12.04 0.08
CA PHE A 87 -32.25 -11.13 0.90
C PHE A 87 -31.99 -11.27 2.41
N ASP A 88 -31.35 -12.37 2.80
CA ASP A 88 -31.07 -12.78 4.17
C ASP A 88 -29.64 -13.29 4.26
N PHE A 89 -29.03 -13.15 5.43
CA PHE A 89 -27.67 -13.62 5.66
C PHE A 89 -27.63 -15.14 5.86
N ASP A 90 -26.89 -15.81 4.98
CA ASP A 90 -26.50 -17.21 5.04
C ASP A 90 -25.00 -17.36 5.42
N PRO A 91 -24.48 -18.58 5.66
CA PRO A 91 -23.09 -18.75 6.08
C PRO A 91 -22.06 -18.12 5.13
N ILE A 92 -22.34 -18.13 3.82
CA ILE A 92 -21.46 -17.56 2.79
C ILE A 92 -21.45 -16.04 2.89
N SER A 93 -22.61 -15.41 2.87
CA SER A 93 -22.76 -13.95 2.97
C SER A 93 -22.33 -13.39 4.33
N LEU A 94 -22.39 -14.16 5.42
CA LEU A 94 -21.79 -13.77 6.70
C LEU A 94 -20.25 -13.74 6.64
N ARG A 95 -19.61 -14.69 5.94
CA ARG A 95 -18.15 -14.64 5.70
C ARG A 95 -17.78 -13.47 4.78
N SER A 96 -18.58 -13.21 3.74
CA SER A 96 -18.41 -12.02 2.88
C SER A 96 -18.58 -10.72 3.67
N LEU A 97 -19.51 -10.68 4.64
CA LEU A 97 -19.69 -9.53 5.53
C LEU A 97 -18.45 -9.23 6.36
N ILE A 98 -17.81 -10.24 6.95
CA ILE A 98 -16.55 -10.05 7.70
C ILE A 98 -15.46 -9.47 6.80
N LYS A 99 -15.27 -10.03 5.60
CA LYS A 99 -14.30 -9.53 4.63
C LYS A 99 -14.56 -8.08 4.26
N GLU A 100 -15.81 -7.73 3.94
CA GLU A 100 -16.18 -6.37 3.57
C GLU A 100 -15.99 -5.39 4.74
N CYS A 101 -16.33 -5.79 5.98
CA CYS A 101 -16.09 -4.99 7.17
C CYS A 101 -14.58 -4.70 7.36
N HIS A 102 -13.69 -5.67 7.16
CA HIS A 102 -12.24 -5.42 7.20
C HIS A 102 -11.79 -4.40 6.15
N VAL A 103 -12.28 -4.51 4.91
CA VAL A 103 -11.98 -3.53 3.84
C VAL A 103 -12.41 -2.12 4.24
N TYR A 104 -13.59 -1.96 4.86
CA TYR A 104 -14.05 -0.67 5.35
C TYR A 104 -13.24 -0.16 6.55
N ILE A 105 -12.87 -1.05 7.48
CA ILE A 105 -11.99 -0.70 8.61
C ILE A 105 -10.64 -0.18 8.09
N ASP A 106 -10.03 -0.85 7.12
CA ASP A 106 -8.75 -0.45 6.53
C ASP A 106 -8.83 0.94 5.87
N LYS A 107 -9.84 1.14 5.01
CA LYS A 107 -10.09 2.43 4.35
C LYS A 107 -10.34 3.55 5.38
N THR A 108 -11.18 3.29 6.37
CA THR A 108 -11.54 4.27 7.39
C THR A 108 -10.36 4.59 8.31
N THR A 109 -9.54 3.59 8.65
CA THR A 109 -8.30 3.77 9.42
C THR A 109 -7.31 4.65 8.67
N ASN A 110 -7.17 4.47 7.36
CA ASN A 110 -6.32 5.32 6.53
C ASN A 110 -6.82 6.77 6.53
N ILE A 111 -8.14 7.00 6.42
CA ILE A 111 -8.74 8.33 6.53
C ILE A 111 -8.41 8.97 7.89
N VAL A 112 -8.53 8.22 8.98
CA VAL A 112 -8.19 8.72 10.33
C VAL A 112 -6.71 9.11 10.43
N ARG A 113 -5.80 8.26 9.95
CA ARG A 113 -4.35 8.53 9.98
C ARG A 113 -3.97 9.79 9.17
N LEU A 114 -4.52 9.92 7.95
CA LEU A 114 -4.31 11.09 7.11
C LEU A 114 -4.93 12.34 7.72
N SER A 115 -6.12 12.21 8.31
CA SER A 115 -6.79 13.33 8.98
C SER A 115 -5.98 13.85 10.16
N LYS A 116 -5.43 12.97 11.01
CA LYS A 116 -4.54 13.35 12.12
C LYS A 116 -3.32 14.15 11.64
N THR A 117 -2.70 13.69 10.56
CA THR A 117 -1.58 14.39 9.91
C THR A 117 -1.99 15.81 9.45
N ASN A 118 -3.21 15.96 8.90
CA ASN A 118 -3.71 17.25 8.42
C ASN A 118 -4.08 18.22 9.56
N VAL A 119 -4.47 17.73 10.74
CA VAL A 119 -4.74 18.59 11.92
C VAL A 119 -3.51 19.44 12.28
N LEU A 120 -2.30 18.89 12.09
CA LEU A 120 -1.05 19.54 12.51
C LEU A 120 -0.72 20.81 11.74
N THR A 121 -1.26 20.96 10.52
CA THR A 121 -1.00 22.11 9.63
C THR A 121 -2.24 22.97 9.39
N ALA A 122 -3.41 22.55 9.90
CA ALA A 122 -4.68 23.21 9.71
C ALA A 122 -4.85 24.47 10.59
N ASP A 123 -5.64 25.44 10.11
CA ASP A 123 -6.14 26.54 10.95
C ASP A 123 -7.20 26.04 11.95
N ASP A 124 -7.55 26.85 12.95
CA ASP A 124 -8.41 26.42 14.07
C ASP A 124 -9.82 25.97 13.61
N TYR A 125 -10.37 26.60 12.59
CA TYR A 125 -11.68 26.21 12.04
C TYR A 125 -11.61 24.88 11.28
N GLN A 126 -10.56 24.68 10.47
CA GLN A 126 -10.33 23.42 9.78
C GLN A 126 -10.01 22.30 10.78
N LYS A 127 -9.28 22.57 11.87
CA LYS A 127 -9.00 21.60 12.93
C LYS A 127 -10.27 21.05 13.55
N GLU A 128 -11.21 21.90 13.96
CA GLU A 128 -12.49 21.45 14.53
C GLU A 128 -13.25 20.53 13.56
N LYS A 129 -13.28 20.89 12.27
CA LYS A 129 -13.91 20.06 11.24
C LYS A 129 -13.21 18.71 11.04
N ILE A 130 -11.88 18.69 11.02
CA ILE A 130 -11.07 17.47 10.86
C ILE A 130 -11.22 16.58 12.10
N GLU A 131 -11.25 17.15 13.31
CA GLU A 131 -11.47 16.42 14.56
C GLU A 131 -12.85 15.76 14.61
N GLY A 132 -13.90 16.46 14.18
CA GLY A 132 -15.23 15.87 14.02
C GLY A 132 -15.22 14.69 13.04
N THR A 133 -14.49 14.82 11.94
CA THR A 133 -14.31 13.75 10.95
C THR A 133 -13.56 12.55 11.54
N ILE A 134 -12.50 12.78 12.31
CA ILE A 134 -11.74 11.74 13.02
C ILE A 134 -12.65 11.00 14.00
N ARG A 135 -13.42 11.73 14.81
CA ARG A 135 -14.34 11.15 15.81
C ARG A 135 -15.37 10.24 15.15
N LYS A 136 -16.04 10.73 14.10
CA LYS A 136 -17.01 9.97 13.31
C LYS A 136 -16.41 8.66 12.77
N ASN A 137 -15.23 8.75 12.16
CA ASN A 137 -14.57 7.59 11.55
C ASN A 137 -14.07 6.59 12.59
N LYS A 138 -13.63 7.03 13.78
CA LYS A 138 -13.31 6.12 14.90
C LYS A 138 -14.55 5.35 15.37
N CYS A 139 -15.68 6.03 15.56
CA CYS A 139 -16.94 5.37 15.92
C CYS A 139 -17.38 4.35 14.85
N LEU A 140 -17.17 4.65 13.57
CA LEU A 140 -17.44 3.69 12.49
C LEU A 140 -16.54 2.45 12.57
N ILE A 141 -15.24 2.62 12.82
CA ILE A 141 -14.31 1.49 12.98
C ILE A 141 -14.75 0.59 14.15
N GLU A 142 -15.02 1.17 15.32
CA GLU A 142 -15.47 0.44 16.51
C GLU A 142 -16.76 -0.33 16.24
N ALA A 143 -17.71 0.30 15.57
CA ALA A 143 -19.00 -0.33 15.28
C ALA A 143 -18.91 -1.40 14.18
N LEU A 144 -18.00 -1.26 13.20
CA LEU A 144 -17.68 -2.33 12.25
C LEU A 144 -16.99 -3.52 12.93
N GLN A 145 -16.08 -3.26 13.87
CA GLN A 145 -15.45 -4.31 14.67
C GLN A 145 -16.48 -5.09 15.49
N ALA A 146 -17.44 -4.38 16.10
CA ALA A 146 -18.54 -5.02 16.82
C ALA A 146 -19.41 -5.91 15.89
N VAL A 147 -19.61 -5.52 14.63
CA VAL A 147 -20.30 -6.34 13.63
C VAL A 147 -19.51 -7.61 13.29
N ILE A 148 -18.18 -7.51 13.15
CA ILE A 148 -17.31 -8.68 12.94
C ILE A 148 -17.46 -9.64 14.12
N ASP A 149 -17.27 -9.16 15.35
CA ASP A 149 -17.34 -9.98 16.56
C ASP A 149 -18.72 -10.64 16.74
N GLU A 150 -19.81 -9.94 16.41
CA GLU A 150 -21.17 -10.51 16.43
C GLU A 150 -21.35 -11.58 15.35
N THR A 151 -20.77 -11.37 14.18
CA THR A 151 -20.87 -12.28 13.03
C THR A 151 -20.04 -13.55 13.25
N GLU A 152 -18.83 -13.43 13.78
CA GLU A 152 -17.99 -14.57 14.18
C GLU A 152 -18.73 -15.46 15.19
N LYS A 153 -19.32 -14.86 16.24
CA LYS A 153 -20.14 -15.59 17.22
C LYS A 153 -21.37 -16.27 16.61
N LYS A 154 -21.95 -15.70 15.55
CA LYS A 154 -23.06 -16.33 14.82
C LYS A 154 -22.57 -17.53 14.03
N ILE A 155 -21.45 -17.42 13.33
CA ILE A 155 -20.84 -18.50 12.55
C ILE A 155 -20.44 -19.68 13.46
N GLU A 156 -19.83 -19.41 14.63
CA GLU A 156 -19.44 -20.44 15.61
C GLU A 156 -20.63 -21.27 16.14
N ARG A 157 -21.84 -20.70 16.13
CA ARG A 157 -23.08 -21.36 16.60
C ARG A 157 -23.78 -22.16 15.52
N ILE A 158 -23.35 -22.06 14.26
CA ILE A 158 -23.89 -22.88 13.16
C ILE A 158 -23.28 -24.28 13.32
N PRO A 159 -24.08 -25.34 13.47
CA PRO A 159 -23.56 -26.70 13.54
C PRO A 159 -22.75 -26.96 12.27
N LYS A 160 -21.47 -27.34 12.41
CA LYS A 160 -20.71 -27.87 11.29
C LYS A 160 -21.45 -29.11 10.79
N SER A 161 -22.10 -29.02 9.63
CA SER A 161 -22.61 -30.20 8.95
C SER A 161 -21.45 -31.12 8.62
N ILE A 162 -21.66 -32.43 8.78
CA ILE A 162 -20.67 -33.49 8.61
C ILE A 162 -20.16 -33.61 7.16
N ASP A 163 -20.70 -32.84 6.21
CA ASP A 163 -20.32 -32.85 4.80
C ASP A 163 -19.74 -31.51 4.33
N GLU A 164 -18.83 -30.91 5.10
CA GLU A 164 -17.90 -29.86 4.63
C GLU A 164 -16.47 -30.16 5.13
N GLU A 165 -16.02 -31.41 4.92
CA GLU A 165 -14.59 -31.72 4.76
C GLU A 165 -14.33 -31.86 3.27
N GLU A 166 -13.94 -30.76 2.63
CA GLU A 166 -13.12 -30.65 1.40
C GLU A 166 -13.41 -29.29 0.76
N GLU A 167 -12.76 -28.24 1.26
CA GLU A 167 -12.27 -27.08 0.47
C GLU A 167 -11.53 -26.12 1.42
N ALA A 168 -10.47 -26.62 2.02
CA ALA A 168 -9.35 -25.82 2.47
C ALA A 168 -8.07 -26.57 2.09
N GLU A 169 -7.07 -25.81 1.63
CA GLU A 169 -5.70 -26.25 1.29
C GLU A 169 -5.41 -26.62 -0.17
N GLU A 170 -5.47 -25.61 -1.06
CA GLU A 170 -4.33 -25.40 -1.97
C GLU A 170 -3.59 -24.13 -1.52
N ALA A 171 -2.93 -24.25 -0.36
CA ALA A 171 -1.81 -23.39 -0.04
C ALA A 171 -0.58 -23.95 -0.80
N VAL A 172 -0.11 -23.19 -1.77
CA VAL A 172 1.22 -23.40 -2.35
C VAL A 172 2.24 -23.29 -1.23
N SER A 173 2.99 -24.36 -1.06
CA SER A 173 4.08 -24.50 -0.10
C SER A 173 5.19 -23.47 -0.34
N SER A 174 5.62 -22.80 0.73
CA SER A 174 7.04 -22.59 0.99
C SER A 174 7.26 -22.34 2.48
N GLU A 175 8.30 -22.99 3.00
CA GLU A 175 8.60 -23.27 4.39
C GLU A 175 8.98 -22.01 5.21
N SER A 176 8.42 -21.90 6.41
CA SER A 176 9.15 -21.68 7.69
C SER A 176 8.15 -21.43 8.81
N SER A 177 7.68 -22.53 9.41
CA SER A 177 6.87 -22.54 10.61
C SER A 177 7.77 -22.62 11.84
N GLU A 178 7.80 -21.55 12.64
CA GLU A 178 8.07 -21.63 14.07
C GLU A 178 6.88 -20.99 14.85
N GLU A 179 6.19 -21.89 15.55
CA GLU A 179 5.29 -21.78 16.71
C GLU A 179 4.62 -20.43 17.04
N VAL A 180 3.33 -20.31 16.70
CA VAL A 180 2.40 -19.39 17.36
C VAL A 180 1.62 -20.15 18.42
N SER A 181 1.92 -19.85 19.69
CA SER A 181 1.13 -20.31 20.83
C SER A 181 -0.22 -19.58 20.89
N GLN A 182 -1.25 -20.35 21.23
CA GLN A 182 -2.66 -19.95 21.30
C GLN A 182 -2.86 -18.79 22.29
N ILE A 183 -3.35 -17.64 21.81
CA ILE A 183 -3.82 -16.54 22.66
C ILE A 183 -5.34 -16.67 22.79
N GLU A 184 -5.79 -17.10 23.97
CA GLU A 184 -7.20 -17.06 24.38
C GLU A 184 -7.69 -15.60 24.43
N LYS A 185 -8.70 -15.28 23.62
CA LYS A 185 -9.42 -13.99 23.67
C LYS A 185 -10.20 -13.87 24.98
N HIS A 186 -9.66 -13.16 25.97
CA HIS A 186 -10.41 -12.67 27.13
C HIS A 186 -10.75 -11.18 26.99
N THR A 187 -12.02 -10.87 27.16
CA THR A 187 -12.68 -9.57 27.03
C THR A 187 -12.07 -8.45 27.89
N ILE A 188 -11.85 -7.29 27.27
CA ILE A 188 -11.07 -6.13 27.75
C ILE A 188 -11.82 -5.27 28.79
N HIS A 189 -13.14 -5.42 28.94
CA HIS A 189 -13.94 -4.42 29.66
C HIS A 189 -14.26 -4.69 31.14
N ASP A 190 -13.98 -5.89 31.67
CA ASP A 190 -14.27 -6.25 33.07
C ASP A 190 -13.05 -6.14 34.02
N ARG A 191 -11.83 -5.93 33.50
CA ARG A 191 -10.61 -5.99 34.34
C ARG A 191 -10.20 -4.66 34.99
N MET A 192 -10.69 -3.51 34.54
CA MET A 192 -10.26 -2.23 35.15
C MET A 192 -10.82 -2.00 36.56
N ALA A 193 -11.98 -2.58 36.89
CA ALA A 193 -12.60 -2.42 38.22
C ALA A 193 -12.03 -3.41 39.26
N ASP A 194 -11.67 -4.64 38.85
CA ASP A 194 -11.14 -5.65 39.78
C ASP A 194 -9.63 -5.48 40.11
N ILE A 195 -8.89 -4.70 39.30
CA ILE A 195 -7.46 -4.46 39.52
C ILE A 195 -7.21 -3.43 40.64
N SER A 196 -8.10 -2.45 40.85
CA SER A 196 -7.92 -1.46 41.93
C SER A 196 -8.02 -2.08 43.32
N ASP A 197 -8.84 -3.13 43.49
CA ASP A 197 -9.02 -3.83 44.78
C ASP A 197 -7.94 -4.89 45.03
N GLY A 198 -7.35 -5.46 43.97
CA GLY A 198 -6.24 -6.41 44.04
C GLY A 198 -4.88 -5.77 44.35
N ILE A 199 -4.64 -4.55 43.86
CA ILE A 199 -3.37 -3.82 44.09
C ILE A 199 -3.15 -3.52 45.58
N PHE A 200 -4.21 -3.19 46.33
CA PHE A 200 -4.09 -2.88 47.77
C PHE A 200 -3.70 -4.09 48.64
N LYS A 201 -3.90 -5.33 48.17
CA LYS A 201 -3.55 -6.56 48.92
C LYS A 201 -2.15 -7.11 48.62
N LEU A 202 -1.46 -6.62 47.59
CA LEU A 202 -0.19 -7.18 47.09
C LEU A 202 1.04 -6.32 47.39
N ILE A 203 0.91 -5.31 48.26
CA ILE A 203 1.98 -4.38 48.66
C ILE A 203 2.93 -5.00 49.72
N SER A 204 2.74 -6.26 50.13
CA SER A 204 3.45 -6.84 51.27
C SER A 204 4.67 -7.73 50.96
N SER A 205 5.24 -7.75 49.75
CA SER A 205 6.56 -8.41 49.57
C SER A 205 7.39 -7.89 48.39
N GLY A 206 8.58 -7.37 48.68
CA GLY A 206 9.54 -6.82 47.71
C GLY A 206 10.11 -7.81 46.68
N LYS A 207 9.62 -9.05 46.62
CA LYS A 207 9.99 -10.04 45.60
C LYS A 207 9.17 -9.93 44.30
N ASN A 208 8.03 -9.23 44.32
CA ASN A 208 7.14 -9.12 43.16
C ASN A 208 7.37 -7.86 42.32
N LYS A 209 8.29 -6.97 42.72
CA LYS A 209 8.51 -5.67 42.06
C LYS A 209 8.92 -5.83 40.58
N LYS A 210 9.85 -6.73 40.28
CA LYS A 210 10.32 -6.97 38.90
C LYS A 210 9.25 -7.55 37.98
N GLN A 211 8.46 -8.52 38.45
CA GLN A 211 7.37 -9.11 37.66
C GLN A 211 6.21 -8.13 37.44
N ILE A 212 5.96 -7.24 38.41
CA ILE A 212 4.97 -6.17 38.27
C ILE A 212 5.48 -5.08 37.31
N GLU A 213 6.75 -4.67 37.42
CA GLU A 213 7.39 -3.73 36.48
C GLU A 213 7.41 -4.29 35.05
N GLU A 214 7.71 -5.57 34.86
CA GLU A 214 7.74 -6.22 33.54
C GLU A 214 6.33 -6.30 32.91
N LYS A 215 5.31 -6.65 33.71
CA LYS A 215 3.92 -6.62 33.24
C LYS A 215 3.39 -5.21 32.95
N LEU A 216 3.79 -4.22 33.75
CA LEU A 216 3.45 -2.81 33.48
C LEU A 216 4.11 -2.33 32.19
N ARG A 217 5.39 -2.68 31.99
CA ARG A 217 6.10 -2.41 30.74
C ARG A 217 5.38 -3.02 29.54
N ASP A 218 4.95 -4.27 29.63
CA ASP A 218 4.27 -4.94 28.51
C ASP A 218 2.92 -4.29 28.17
N VAL A 219 2.14 -3.87 29.18
CA VAL A 219 0.90 -3.11 28.98
C VAL A 219 1.17 -1.71 28.40
N GLU A 220 2.24 -1.04 28.84
CA GLU A 220 2.63 0.29 28.34
C GLU A 220 3.11 0.22 26.88
N LYS A 221 3.83 -0.84 26.48
CA LYS A 221 4.22 -1.11 25.09
C LYS A 221 3.02 -1.22 24.15
N GLU A 222 1.90 -1.79 24.63
CA GLU A 222 0.66 -1.94 23.85
C GLU A 222 -0.11 -0.62 23.67
N SER A 223 0.16 0.38 24.53
CA SER A 223 -0.53 1.67 24.53
C SER A 223 0.14 2.77 23.69
N ALA A 224 1.32 2.51 23.13
CA ALA A 224 2.12 3.53 22.47
C ALA A 224 1.53 4.01 21.13
N GLU A 225 1.18 5.29 21.05
CA GLU A 225 0.55 5.91 19.87
C GLU A 225 1.46 5.96 18.63
N THR A 226 2.77 5.86 18.84
CA THR A 226 3.81 6.05 17.81
C THR A 226 4.24 4.78 17.10
N MET A 227 3.65 3.62 17.42
CA MET A 227 4.10 2.28 17.00
C MET A 227 5.51 1.91 17.49
N CYS A 228 6.26 2.84 18.09
CA CYS A 228 7.46 2.55 18.85
C CYS A 228 7.01 2.11 20.25
N ALA A 229 7.52 0.98 20.72
CA ALA A 229 7.21 0.50 22.06
C ALA A 229 7.95 1.37 23.10
N GLU A 230 7.34 2.53 23.40
CA GLU A 230 7.84 3.57 24.30
C GLU A 230 7.54 3.21 25.76
N ILE A 231 8.59 3.14 26.57
CA ILE A 231 8.46 2.84 28.01
C ILE A 231 9.00 4.03 28.80
N PRO A 232 8.23 4.63 29.72
CA PRO A 232 8.75 5.66 30.60
C PRO A 232 9.98 5.19 31.37
N PHE A 233 11.03 6.00 31.38
CA PHE A 233 12.17 5.75 32.25
C PHE A 233 11.87 6.33 33.64
N TYR A 234 11.95 5.50 34.67
CA TYR A 234 11.48 5.86 36.02
C TYR A 234 12.59 6.39 36.95
N GLU A 235 13.87 6.21 36.61
CA GLU A 235 14.95 6.72 37.47
C GLU A 235 15.17 8.23 37.25
N ASP A 236 15.58 8.93 38.30
CA ASP A 236 15.80 10.39 38.27
C ASP A 236 16.92 10.83 37.32
N LYS A 237 17.85 9.93 36.99
CA LYS A 237 19.02 10.25 36.15
C LYS A 237 19.42 9.07 35.29
N LEU A 238 19.81 9.36 34.05
CA LEU A 238 20.44 8.41 33.14
C LEU A 238 21.85 8.90 32.78
N THR A 239 22.85 8.03 32.85
CA THR A 239 24.18 8.31 32.27
C THR A 239 24.28 7.60 30.93
N ALA A 240 24.34 8.38 29.84
CA ALA A 240 24.45 7.89 28.48
C ALA A 240 25.91 7.56 28.14
N THR A 241 26.12 6.51 27.35
CA THR A 241 27.41 6.18 26.73
C THR A 241 27.62 6.97 25.45
N GLU A 242 26.54 7.23 24.72
CA GLU A 242 26.55 7.96 23.46
C GLU A 242 25.31 8.86 23.40
N ILE A 243 25.48 10.04 22.80
CA ILE A 243 24.41 11.03 22.58
C ILE A 243 24.36 11.25 21.08
N ILE A 244 23.17 11.07 20.51
CA ILE A 244 22.92 11.16 19.08
C ILE A 244 21.86 12.25 18.87
N ASP A 245 22.15 13.18 17.97
CA ASP A 245 21.25 14.27 17.67
C ASP A 245 20.14 13.83 16.71
N CYS A 246 18.93 14.31 16.98
CA CYS A 246 17.77 14.05 16.14
C CYS A 246 17.66 15.14 15.08
N LYS A 247 17.89 14.81 13.81
CA LYS A 247 17.95 15.80 12.72
C LYS A 247 16.62 16.53 12.48
N ASP A 248 15.49 15.85 12.66
CA ASP A 248 14.14 16.42 12.45
C ASP A 248 13.47 16.90 13.76
N LEU A 249 14.15 16.73 14.90
CA LEU A 249 13.63 17.01 16.24
C LEU A 249 14.73 17.64 17.11
N GLU A 250 15.21 18.83 16.74
CA GLU A 250 16.40 19.46 17.35
C GLU A 250 16.32 19.65 18.88
N CYS A 251 15.11 19.82 19.43
CA CYS A 251 14.92 19.95 20.88
C CYS A 251 15.00 18.62 21.64
N PHE A 252 15.17 17.50 20.92
CA PHE A 252 15.29 16.15 21.44
C PHE A 252 16.64 15.53 21.05
N CYS A 253 17.01 14.45 21.74
CA CYS A 253 18.18 13.64 21.42
C CYS A 253 17.90 12.16 21.75
N LEU A 254 18.61 11.28 21.05
CA LEU A 254 18.71 9.87 21.39
C LEU A 254 19.93 9.66 22.31
N LEU A 255 19.76 8.82 23.32
CA LEU A 255 20.80 8.47 24.29
C LEU A 255 20.98 6.96 24.26
N LYS A 256 22.17 6.46 23.92
CA LYS A 256 22.48 5.04 24.09
C LYS A 256 23.05 4.80 25.48
N ARG A 257 22.65 3.70 26.12
CA ARG A 257 23.28 3.15 27.33
C ARG A 257 23.32 1.64 27.18
N LYS A 258 24.51 1.10 26.86
CA LYS A 258 24.67 -0.30 26.44
C LYS A 258 23.83 -0.55 25.17
N ASP A 259 23.01 -1.59 25.15
CA ASP A 259 22.15 -1.98 24.02
C ASP A 259 20.80 -1.25 24.01
N ASN A 260 20.52 -0.42 25.03
CA ASN A 260 19.26 0.31 25.15
C ASN A 260 19.39 1.72 24.60
N VAL A 261 18.30 2.19 23.99
CA VAL A 261 18.21 3.54 23.43
C VAL A 261 17.05 4.28 24.07
N TYR A 262 17.32 5.52 24.44
CA TYR A 262 16.38 6.39 25.11
C TYR A 262 16.17 7.65 24.29
N PHE A 263 14.97 8.23 24.35
CA PHE A 263 14.59 9.47 23.70
C PHE A 263 14.20 10.50 24.76
N GLY A 264 14.81 11.68 24.71
CA GLY A 264 14.61 12.70 25.74
C GLY A 264 14.86 14.11 25.24
N LEU A 265 14.49 15.08 26.08
CA LEU A 265 14.62 16.51 25.81
C LEU A 265 16.06 16.97 25.99
N ARG A 266 16.61 17.64 24.99
CA ARG A 266 18.01 18.09 24.98
C ARG A 266 18.33 19.05 26.14
N LYS A 267 17.36 19.87 26.55
CA LYS A 267 17.49 20.78 27.71
C LYS A 267 17.76 20.09 29.05
N ASN A 268 17.45 18.80 29.16
CA ASN A 268 17.64 18.02 30.39
C ASN A 268 19.02 17.34 30.44
N LEU A 269 19.83 17.50 29.39
CA LEU A 269 21.15 16.90 29.26
C LEU A 269 22.24 17.84 29.80
N SER A 270 23.11 17.32 30.66
CA SER A 270 24.30 18.02 31.18
C SER A 270 25.53 17.13 31.02
N GLY A 271 26.24 17.29 29.89
CA GLY A 271 27.29 16.35 29.50
C GLY A 271 26.68 14.99 29.13
N SER A 272 27.16 13.91 29.73
CA SER A 272 26.58 12.56 29.54
C SER A 272 25.44 12.20 30.49
N ILE A 273 25.04 13.12 31.38
CA ILE A 273 24.03 12.86 32.41
C ILE A 273 22.73 13.56 32.02
N TYR A 274 21.67 12.77 31.84
CA TYR A 274 20.31 13.24 31.65
C TYR A 274 19.58 13.35 32.99
N ASN A 275 18.95 14.48 33.25
CA ASN A 275 18.12 14.73 34.43
C ASN A 275 16.64 14.46 34.12
N ASN A 276 16.11 13.35 34.63
CA ASN A 276 14.77 12.87 34.34
C ASN A 276 13.75 13.19 35.45
N LYS A 277 13.98 14.25 36.23
CA LYS A 277 13.02 14.67 37.27
C LYS A 277 11.64 15.05 36.73
N ASP A 278 11.57 15.44 35.45
CA ASP A 278 10.32 15.76 34.76
C ASP A 278 9.67 14.53 34.10
N GLN A 279 10.26 13.34 34.26
CA GLN A 279 9.78 12.07 33.70
C GLN A 279 9.59 12.12 32.17
N SER A 280 10.38 12.95 31.48
CA SER A 280 10.30 13.13 30.03
C SER A 280 11.06 12.08 29.23
N LEU A 281 11.91 11.27 29.87
CA LEU A 281 12.76 10.29 29.20
C LEU A 281 12.00 8.99 28.93
N MET A 282 12.06 8.54 27.68
CA MET A 282 11.42 7.31 27.22
C MET A 282 12.48 6.32 26.74
N GLU A 283 12.36 5.04 27.10
CA GLU A 283 13.10 3.93 26.52
C GLU A 283 12.38 3.45 25.25
N LEU A 284 13.13 3.27 24.16
CA LEU A 284 12.62 2.80 22.87
C LEU A 284 12.99 1.32 22.69
N THR A 285 12.02 0.41 22.78
CA THR A 285 12.32 -1.04 22.87
C THR A 285 12.18 -1.85 21.57
N LYS A 286 11.62 -1.26 20.51
CA LYS A 286 11.47 -1.90 19.18
C LYS A 286 12.20 -1.11 18.09
N ILE A 287 13.44 -0.71 18.36
CA ILE A 287 14.21 0.07 17.39
C ILE A 287 15.37 -0.73 16.80
N THR A 288 15.75 -0.35 15.58
CA THR A 288 16.86 -0.90 14.80
C THR A 288 17.95 0.16 14.64
N GLU A 289 19.16 -0.23 14.25
CA GLU A 289 20.20 0.74 13.88
C GLU A 289 19.77 1.58 12.66
N ASP A 290 19.03 0.99 11.71
CA ASP A 290 18.45 1.73 10.57
C ASP A 290 17.50 2.84 11.05
N PHE A 291 16.67 2.58 12.06
CA PHE A 291 15.81 3.62 12.66
C PHE A 291 16.65 4.76 13.25
N ILE A 292 17.73 4.45 13.95
CA ILE A 292 18.64 5.45 14.53
C ILE A 292 19.30 6.26 13.41
N GLN A 293 19.69 5.61 12.32
CA GLN A 293 20.25 6.28 11.15
C GLN A 293 19.22 7.23 10.52
N PHE A 294 17.97 6.79 10.31
CA PHE A 294 16.90 7.66 9.81
C PHE A 294 16.64 8.86 10.73
N MET A 295 16.78 8.70 12.05
CA MET A 295 16.59 9.77 13.04
C MET A 295 17.74 10.80 13.07
N SER A 296 18.96 10.41 12.67
CA SER A 296 20.17 11.19 12.93
C SER A 296 20.92 11.66 11.67
N VAL A 297 20.69 11.02 10.53
CA VAL A 297 21.44 11.24 9.29
C VAL A 297 20.56 11.73 8.14
N ASP A 298 21.03 12.75 7.42
CA ASP A 298 20.47 13.11 6.11
C ASP A 298 20.97 12.14 5.04
N LEU A 299 20.17 11.10 4.78
CA LEU A 299 20.45 10.07 3.77
C LEU A 299 20.33 10.57 2.33
N LEU A 300 19.75 11.76 2.12
CA LEU A 300 19.63 12.38 0.79
C LEU A 300 20.77 13.36 0.51
N SER A 301 21.72 13.49 1.44
CA SER A 301 22.96 14.23 1.20
C SER A 301 23.87 13.47 0.22
N ASP A 302 24.77 14.20 -0.43
CA ASP A 302 25.73 13.63 -1.40
C ASP A 302 26.79 12.72 -0.75
N GLU A 303 26.77 12.58 0.59
CA GLU A 303 27.70 11.75 1.35
C GLU A 303 27.33 10.26 1.31
N TYR A 304 26.10 9.91 0.91
CA TYR A 304 25.59 8.54 0.93
C TYR A 304 25.23 8.03 -0.46
N VAL A 305 25.67 6.80 -0.77
CA VAL A 305 25.22 6.07 -1.96
C VAL A 305 24.13 5.11 -1.54
N LEU A 306 22.88 5.49 -1.80
CA LEU A 306 21.72 4.67 -1.47
C LEU A 306 21.56 3.49 -2.43
N ARG A 307 21.18 2.35 -1.86
CA ARG A 307 20.78 1.13 -2.58
C ARG A 307 19.28 0.88 -2.38
N PRO A 308 18.66 -0.02 -3.15
CA PRO A 308 17.28 -0.44 -2.89
C PRO A 308 17.11 -0.89 -1.44
N PHE A 309 16.04 -0.42 -0.79
CA PHE A 309 15.84 -0.67 0.63
C PHE A 309 15.38 -2.10 0.85
N THR A 310 16.01 -2.79 1.78
CA THR A 310 15.60 -4.10 2.28
C THR A 310 14.26 -4.01 3.01
N LYS A 311 13.63 -5.17 3.27
CA LYS A 311 12.39 -5.23 4.04
C LYS A 311 12.53 -4.58 5.43
N SER A 312 13.67 -4.81 6.11
CA SER A 312 13.93 -4.26 7.44
C SER A 312 14.12 -2.74 7.43
N GLU A 313 14.80 -2.19 6.42
CA GLU A 313 14.95 -0.74 6.25
C GLU A 313 13.59 -0.07 5.97
N LYS A 314 12.70 -0.70 5.18
CA LYS A 314 11.34 -0.19 4.94
C LYS A 314 10.49 -0.19 6.21
N GLU A 315 10.60 -1.20 7.05
CA GLU A 315 9.94 -1.23 8.37
C GLU A 315 10.47 -0.12 9.28
N SER A 316 11.79 0.07 9.30
CA SER A 316 12.46 1.12 10.06
C SER A 316 12.08 2.52 9.57
N LEU A 317 11.94 2.72 8.25
CA LEU A 317 11.46 3.96 7.64
C LEU A 317 10.01 4.28 8.05
N ARG A 318 9.14 3.27 8.11
CA ARG A 318 7.76 3.40 8.60
C ARG A 318 7.74 3.76 10.09
N LEU A 319 8.58 3.13 10.89
CA LEU A 319 8.71 3.41 12.32
C LEU A 319 9.19 4.86 12.55
N TYR A 320 10.21 5.29 11.80
CA TYR A 320 10.70 6.67 11.80
C TYR A 320 9.58 7.68 11.51
N PHE A 321 8.78 7.44 10.46
CA PHE A 321 7.67 8.31 10.12
C PHE A 321 6.63 8.43 11.25
N ASN A 322 6.20 7.29 11.79
CA ASN A 322 5.17 7.24 12.83
C ASN A 322 5.66 7.90 14.11
N PHE A 323 6.91 7.63 14.50
CA PHE A 323 7.52 8.18 15.70
C PHE A 323 7.67 9.70 15.64
N VAL A 324 8.28 10.21 14.55
CA VAL A 324 8.45 11.65 14.38
C VAL A 324 7.11 12.36 14.26
N SER A 325 6.16 11.79 13.49
CA SER A 325 4.81 12.37 13.38
C SER A 325 4.10 12.45 14.74
N GLY A 326 4.20 11.40 15.57
CA GLY A 326 3.62 11.40 16.92
C GLY A 326 4.29 12.41 17.86
N CYS A 327 5.60 12.63 17.72
CA CYS A 327 6.29 13.70 18.44
C CYS A 327 5.73 15.07 18.05
N PHE A 328 5.51 15.33 16.76
CA PHE A 328 4.86 16.56 16.31
C PHE A 328 3.40 16.67 16.80
N GLU A 329 2.62 15.58 16.80
CA GLU A 329 1.27 15.57 17.38
C GLU A 329 1.25 16.04 18.84
N LYS A 330 2.24 15.63 19.63
CA LYS A 330 2.31 15.93 21.06
C LYS A 330 2.93 17.30 21.39
N TYR A 331 3.91 17.75 20.60
CA TYR A 331 4.75 18.89 20.97
C TYR A 331 4.65 20.11 20.04
N ILE A 332 3.85 20.07 18.97
CA ILE A 332 3.57 21.26 18.15
C ILE A 332 2.94 22.36 19.00
N GLY A 333 3.46 23.59 18.85
CA GLY A 333 3.03 24.76 19.62
C GLY A 333 3.60 24.83 21.05
N VAL A 334 4.32 23.79 21.49
CA VAL A 334 5.00 23.75 22.79
C VAL A 334 6.51 23.84 22.62
N SER A 335 7.09 22.86 21.93
CA SER A 335 8.55 22.74 21.68
C SER A 335 8.88 22.59 20.20
N LEU A 336 7.88 22.23 19.37
CA LEU A 336 8.00 22.05 17.93
C LEU A 336 7.05 23.01 17.20
N THR A 337 7.32 23.25 15.92
CA THR A 337 6.59 24.18 15.07
C THR A 337 6.01 23.48 13.84
N VAL A 338 5.00 24.10 13.24
CA VAL A 338 4.42 23.64 11.98
C VAL A 338 5.44 23.70 10.83
N ALA A 339 6.38 24.66 10.87
CA ALA A 339 7.42 24.80 9.86
C ALA A 339 8.38 23.60 9.86
N GLU A 340 8.87 23.20 11.04
CA GLU A 340 9.72 22.01 11.21
C GLU A 340 9.00 20.75 10.74
N TYR A 341 7.70 20.62 11.03
CA TYR A 341 6.91 19.48 10.55
C TYR A 341 6.83 19.41 9.02
N LEU A 342 6.62 20.56 8.35
CA LEU A 342 6.57 20.62 6.89
C LEU A 342 7.93 20.30 6.25
N GLU A 343 9.02 20.70 6.88
CA GLU A 343 10.38 20.35 6.45
C GLU A 343 10.62 18.84 6.56
N PHE A 344 10.33 18.25 7.72
CA PHE A 344 10.36 16.80 7.91
C PHE A 344 9.54 16.06 6.84
N LYS A 345 8.31 16.51 6.56
CA LYS A 345 7.46 15.89 5.53
C LYS A 345 8.06 15.99 4.13
N ARG A 346 8.62 17.13 3.75
CA ARG A 346 9.30 17.30 2.46
C ARG A 346 10.48 16.35 2.34
N TYR A 347 11.31 16.25 3.38
CA TYR A 347 12.43 15.32 3.42
C TYR A 347 11.94 13.87 3.29
N TYR A 348 11.00 13.45 4.14
CA TYR A 348 10.46 12.09 4.15
C TYR A 348 9.88 11.69 2.78
N ASN A 349 9.09 12.58 2.16
CA ASN A 349 8.52 12.30 0.84
C ASN A 349 9.59 12.11 -0.24
N ARG A 350 10.65 12.94 -0.23
CA ARG A 350 11.79 12.77 -1.15
C ARG A 350 12.50 11.43 -0.92
N LEU A 351 12.67 11.04 0.35
CA LEU A 351 13.31 9.78 0.72
C LEU A 351 12.49 8.57 0.24
N VAL A 352 11.17 8.60 0.43
CA VAL A 352 10.26 7.56 -0.08
C VAL A 352 10.31 7.50 -1.61
N CYS A 353 10.25 8.64 -2.31
CA CYS A 353 10.37 8.67 -3.76
C CYS A 353 11.71 8.10 -4.24
N LYS A 354 12.81 8.41 -3.54
CA LYS A 354 14.13 7.85 -3.88
C LYS A 354 14.19 6.35 -3.64
N ALA A 355 13.63 5.84 -2.55
CA ALA A 355 13.54 4.40 -2.28
C ALA A 355 12.75 3.67 -3.39
N LEU A 356 11.58 4.19 -3.77
CA LEU A 356 10.76 3.63 -4.86
C LEU A 356 11.49 3.66 -6.21
N HIS A 357 12.20 4.75 -6.50
CA HIS A 357 12.98 4.84 -7.73
C HIS A 357 14.14 3.84 -7.75
N LEU A 358 14.85 3.65 -6.63
CA LEU A 358 15.92 2.65 -6.53
C LEU A 358 15.39 1.23 -6.76
N GLU A 359 14.21 0.92 -6.21
CA GLU A 359 13.54 -0.35 -6.47
C GLU A 359 13.19 -0.51 -7.95
N ASP A 360 12.61 0.50 -8.59
CA ASP A 360 12.27 0.45 -10.01
C ASP A 360 13.52 0.25 -10.90
N GLU A 361 14.62 0.93 -10.59
CA GLU A 361 15.91 0.75 -11.27
C GLU A 361 16.46 -0.67 -11.09
N GLU A 362 16.38 -1.24 -9.88
CA GLU A 362 16.79 -2.62 -9.61
C GLU A 362 15.93 -3.63 -10.38
N HIS A 363 14.61 -3.45 -10.40
CA HIS A 363 13.71 -4.31 -11.17
C HIS A 363 13.99 -4.22 -12.67
N LYS A 364 14.17 -3.01 -13.21
CA LYS A 364 14.55 -2.81 -14.62
C LYS A 364 15.87 -3.48 -14.95
N ALA A 365 16.89 -3.28 -14.12
CA ALA A 365 18.20 -3.90 -14.30
C ALA A 365 18.10 -5.44 -14.26
N TYR A 366 17.32 -6.01 -13.34
CA TYR A 366 17.06 -7.44 -13.27
C TYR A 366 16.44 -7.99 -14.56
N TYR A 367 15.35 -7.37 -15.06
CA TYR A 367 14.68 -7.83 -16.27
C TYR A 367 15.52 -7.64 -17.54
N ARG A 368 16.41 -6.64 -17.57
CA ARG A 368 17.37 -6.49 -18.67
C ARG A 368 18.49 -7.53 -18.62
N ALA A 369 18.95 -7.89 -17.42
CA ALA A 369 20.03 -8.86 -17.24
C ALA A 369 19.57 -10.32 -17.42
N LEU A 370 18.32 -10.63 -17.06
CA LEU A 370 17.72 -11.96 -17.16
C LEU A 370 17.88 -12.62 -18.55
N PRO A 371 17.48 -11.99 -19.67
CA PRO A 371 17.62 -12.62 -20.99
C PRO A 371 19.08 -12.80 -21.41
N ILE A 372 20.00 -11.94 -20.94
CA ILE A 372 21.44 -12.07 -21.21
C ILE A 372 21.99 -13.30 -20.48
N ALA A 373 21.62 -13.46 -19.21
CA ALA A 373 22.02 -14.63 -18.40
C ALA A 373 21.46 -15.94 -18.98
N GLU A 374 20.18 -15.96 -19.37
CA GLU A 374 19.55 -17.14 -19.96
C GLU A 374 20.18 -17.52 -21.31
N LEU A 375 20.47 -16.53 -22.16
CA LEU A 375 21.15 -16.77 -23.43
C LEU A 375 22.59 -17.28 -23.21
N TYR A 376 23.32 -16.72 -22.25
CA TYR A 376 24.65 -17.22 -21.89
C TYR A 376 24.61 -18.67 -21.42
N MET A 377 23.71 -19.01 -20.48
CA MET A 377 23.55 -20.39 -20.01
C MET A 377 23.21 -21.33 -21.16
N ALA A 378 22.27 -20.95 -22.04
CA ALA A 378 21.89 -21.75 -23.19
C ALA A 378 23.06 -21.97 -24.17
N VAL A 379 23.89 -20.96 -24.41
CA VAL A 379 25.11 -21.09 -25.23
C VAL A 379 26.09 -22.04 -24.57
N MET A 380 26.37 -21.87 -23.28
CA MET A 380 27.30 -22.73 -22.54
C MET A 380 26.83 -24.19 -22.55
N ASP A 381 25.55 -24.45 -22.30
CA ASP A 381 24.95 -25.78 -22.32
C ASP A 381 25.02 -26.40 -23.74
N SER A 382 24.75 -25.61 -24.78
CA SER A 382 24.77 -26.08 -26.18
C SER A 382 26.16 -26.51 -26.64
N TYR A 383 27.21 -25.86 -26.11
CA TYR A 383 28.61 -26.24 -26.36
C TYR A 383 29.18 -27.20 -25.30
N ASN A 384 28.34 -27.71 -24.39
CA ASN A 384 28.73 -28.61 -23.30
C ASN A 384 29.89 -28.03 -22.45
N MET A 385 29.85 -26.73 -22.22
CA MET A 385 30.78 -26.00 -21.36
C MET A 385 30.34 -26.09 -19.90
N VAL A 386 31.30 -26.06 -18.98
CA VAL A 386 31.02 -26.10 -17.54
C VAL A 386 31.16 -24.70 -16.95
N TYR A 387 30.21 -24.31 -16.11
CA TYR A 387 30.20 -23.08 -15.32
C TYR A 387 29.69 -23.38 -13.90
N SER A 388 30.15 -22.62 -12.91
CA SER A 388 29.83 -22.84 -11.49
C SER A 388 28.64 -22.03 -11.01
N GLU A 389 28.37 -20.93 -11.69
CA GLU A 389 27.45 -19.89 -11.25
C GLU A 389 26.00 -20.27 -11.58
N ASN A 390 25.10 -20.05 -10.64
CA ASN A 390 23.68 -20.17 -10.91
C ASN A 390 23.14 -18.92 -11.62
N LYS A 391 21.92 -19.01 -12.19
CA LYS A 391 21.31 -17.89 -12.94
C LYS A 391 21.27 -16.57 -12.14
N GLY A 392 20.99 -16.64 -10.85
CA GLY A 392 20.92 -15.46 -9.99
C GLY A 392 22.29 -14.78 -9.79
N GLU A 393 23.35 -15.56 -9.66
CA GLU A 393 24.73 -15.08 -9.56
C GLU A 393 25.17 -14.39 -10.85
N ILE A 394 24.87 -14.98 -12.01
CA ILE A 394 25.17 -14.39 -13.33
C ILE A 394 24.44 -13.05 -13.48
N ILE A 395 23.15 -12.98 -13.13
CA ILE A 395 22.38 -11.73 -13.17
C ILE A 395 22.99 -10.66 -12.25
N ALA A 396 23.34 -11.04 -11.01
CA ALA A 396 23.94 -10.13 -10.05
C ALA A 396 25.30 -9.59 -10.55
N ASP A 397 26.10 -10.42 -11.21
CA ASP A 397 27.37 -10.01 -11.78
C ASP A 397 27.21 -9.13 -13.03
N ILE A 398 26.19 -9.37 -13.87
CA ILE A 398 25.85 -8.48 -15.00
C ILE A 398 25.53 -7.07 -14.47
N ILE A 399 24.63 -6.97 -13.49
CA ILE A 399 24.22 -5.69 -12.89
C ILE A 399 25.42 -5.04 -12.17
N GLY A 400 26.21 -5.88 -11.49
CA GLY A 400 27.40 -5.51 -10.74
C GLY A 400 28.63 -5.16 -11.57
N ASP A 401 28.56 -5.28 -12.91
CA ASP A 401 29.68 -5.03 -13.84
C ASP A 401 30.90 -5.94 -13.58
N LYS A 402 30.62 -7.21 -13.26
CA LYS A 402 31.61 -8.26 -13.02
C LYS A 402 31.56 -9.32 -14.13
N VAL A 403 31.61 -8.88 -15.38
CA VAL A 403 31.27 -9.73 -16.53
C VAL A 403 32.45 -10.46 -17.20
N LEU A 404 33.69 -10.20 -16.75
CA LEU A 404 34.91 -10.67 -17.41
C LEU A 404 34.96 -12.19 -17.60
N ALA A 405 34.62 -12.96 -16.57
CA ALA A 405 34.63 -14.43 -16.62
C ALA A 405 33.68 -14.98 -17.70
N TYR A 406 32.49 -14.39 -17.84
CA TYR A 406 31.51 -14.79 -18.85
C TYR A 406 31.99 -14.45 -20.26
N THR A 407 32.56 -13.26 -20.46
CA THR A 407 33.13 -12.86 -21.76
C THR A 407 34.33 -13.71 -22.15
N ASP A 408 35.17 -14.11 -21.19
CA ASP A 408 36.30 -15.00 -21.43
C ASP A 408 35.83 -16.41 -21.84
N ASN A 409 34.79 -16.94 -21.19
CA ASN A 409 34.19 -18.23 -21.54
C ASN A 409 33.63 -18.23 -22.96
N LEU A 410 32.90 -17.18 -23.36
CA LEU A 410 32.44 -17.01 -24.74
C LEU A 410 33.62 -16.92 -25.72
N GLY A 411 34.69 -16.23 -25.32
CA GLY A 411 35.95 -16.17 -26.07
C GLY A 411 36.64 -17.52 -26.25
N LEU A 412 36.53 -18.44 -25.29
CA LEU A 412 37.05 -19.81 -25.42
C LEU A 412 36.33 -20.60 -26.51
N ILE A 413 35.00 -20.46 -26.60
CA ILE A 413 34.19 -21.10 -27.65
C ILE A 413 34.65 -20.59 -29.03
N MET A 414 34.80 -19.28 -29.19
CA MET A 414 35.25 -18.67 -30.44
C MET A 414 36.67 -19.09 -30.86
N LYS A 415 37.57 -19.35 -29.90
CA LYS A 415 38.98 -19.69 -30.17
C LYS A 415 39.21 -21.18 -30.43
N HIS A 416 38.46 -22.05 -29.75
CA HIS A 416 38.77 -23.48 -29.68
C HIS A 416 37.74 -24.37 -30.39
N HIS A 417 36.64 -23.80 -30.89
CA HIS A 417 35.61 -24.54 -31.60
C HIS A 417 35.38 -24.03 -33.03
N ILE A 418 34.85 -24.91 -33.90
CA ILE A 418 34.50 -24.54 -35.27
C ILE A 418 33.09 -23.92 -35.22
N VAL A 419 33.07 -22.59 -35.17
CA VAL A 419 31.84 -21.77 -35.19
C VAL A 419 31.72 -21.18 -36.59
N ASP A 420 30.54 -21.31 -37.22
CA ASP A 420 30.26 -20.64 -38.50
C ASP A 420 30.10 -19.12 -38.31
N ASP A 421 30.00 -18.39 -39.41
CA ASP A 421 29.97 -16.92 -39.34
C ASP A 421 28.73 -16.41 -38.60
N SER A 422 27.58 -17.08 -38.75
CA SER A 422 26.33 -16.72 -38.09
C SER A 422 26.39 -16.94 -36.58
N ALA A 423 26.86 -18.09 -36.10
CA ALA A 423 26.97 -18.32 -34.66
C ALA A 423 28.09 -17.47 -34.03
N ARG A 424 29.11 -17.09 -34.81
CA ARG A 424 30.16 -16.17 -34.34
C ARG A 424 29.60 -14.77 -34.08
N GLU A 425 28.71 -14.30 -34.94
CA GLU A 425 28.02 -13.01 -34.79
C GLU A 425 27.13 -13.01 -33.53
N GLU A 426 26.35 -14.07 -33.31
CA GLU A 426 25.50 -14.22 -32.11
C GLU A 426 26.30 -14.23 -30.80
N ILE A 427 27.43 -14.95 -30.76
CA ILE A 427 28.33 -14.95 -29.58
C ILE A 427 28.95 -13.57 -29.35
N GLN A 428 29.27 -12.84 -30.42
CA GLN A 428 29.76 -11.46 -30.33
C GLN A 428 28.69 -10.50 -29.81
N ILE A 429 27.45 -10.60 -30.31
CA ILE A 429 26.33 -9.80 -29.82
C ILE A 429 26.10 -10.06 -28.33
N LEU A 430 26.14 -11.32 -27.90
CA LEU A 430 26.03 -11.68 -26.49
C LEU A 430 27.19 -11.08 -25.66
N THR A 431 28.43 -11.14 -26.16
CA THR A 431 29.60 -10.52 -25.52
C THR A 431 29.45 -9.01 -25.39
N GLU A 432 28.96 -8.34 -26.43
CA GLU A 432 28.66 -6.90 -26.39
C GLU A 432 27.57 -6.60 -25.36
N ARG A 433 26.52 -7.42 -25.26
CA ARG A 433 25.44 -7.25 -24.27
C ARG A 433 25.94 -7.33 -22.82
N PHE A 434 26.95 -8.16 -22.54
CA PHE A 434 27.63 -8.15 -21.24
C PHE A 434 28.41 -6.86 -20.99
N ILE A 435 29.21 -6.42 -21.98
CA ILE A 435 30.12 -5.26 -21.83
C ILE A 435 29.36 -3.94 -21.74
N TYR A 436 28.33 -3.76 -22.56
CA TYR A 436 27.59 -2.52 -22.68
C TYR A 436 26.24 -2.56 -21.94
N PHE A 437 26.10 -3.45 -20.95
CA PHE A 437 24.87 -3.58 -20.18
C PHE A 437 24.37 -2.25 -19.59
N ARG A 438 25.30 -1.42 -19.10
CA ARG A 438 25.00 -0.10 -18.52
C ARG A 438 24.79 1.02 -19.54
N ASP A 439 25.23 0.84 -20.78
CA ASP A 439 25.03 1.83 -21.86
C ASP A 439 23.82 1.45 -22.69
N GLU A 440 22.65 1.89 -22.24
CA GLU A 440 21.37 1.64 -22.93
C GLU A 440 21.38 2.14 -24.39
N SER A 441 22.12 3.21 -24.66
CA SER A 441 22.19 3.83 -25.99
C SER A 441 23.06 3.07 -26.99
N HIS A 442 23.88 2.12 -26.52
CA HIS A 442 24.79 1.34 -27.36
C HIS A 442 24.03 0.48 -28.39
N PHE A 443 22.88 -0.05 -28.01
CA PHE A 443 22.10 -0.97 -28.86
C PHE A 443 21.02 -0.28 -29.70
N GLU A 444 20.59 0.93 -29.32
CA GLU A 444 19.57 1.71 -30.06
C GLU A 444 20.01 2.06 -31.49
N LYS A 445 21.31 2.21 -31.75
CA LYS A 445 21.84 2.56 -33.09
C LYS A 445 22.03 1.35 -34.02
N LYS A 446 22.22 0.15 -33.46
CA LYS A 446 22.47 -1.07 -34.25
C LYS A 446 21.17 -1.71 -34.74
N GLU A 447 20.06 -1.53 -34.03
CA GLU A 447 18.75 -2.09 -34.43
C GLU A 447 18.05 -1.29 -35.55
N SER A 448 18.39 -0.01 -35.73
CA SER A 448 17.88 0.83 -36.83
C SER A 448 18.45 0.51 -38.22
N GLU A 449 19.57 -0.20 -38.30
CA GLU A 449 20.26 -0.54 -39.57
C GLU A 449 20.00 -1.98 -40.05
N GLY A 450 19.36 -2.83 -39.24
CA GLY A 450 19.18 -4.27 -39.52
C GLY A 450 17.85 -4.70 -40.17
N ASN A 451 16.81 -3.86 -40.15
CA ASN A 451 15.46 -4.27 -40.57
C ASN A 451 15.16 -3.99 -42.07
N THR A 452 15.85 -4.69 -42.97
CA THR A 452 15.35 -4.96 -44.34
C THR A 452 15.78 -6.35 -44.82
N LYS A 453 15.31 -7.40 -44.14
CA LYS A 453 15.17 -8.72 -44.77
C LYS A 453 13.84 -9.33 -44.36
N ASP A 454 12.96 -9.46 -45.35
CA ASP A 454 11.66 -10.11 -45.25
C ASP A 454 11.78 -11.49 -44.58
N ILE A 455 11.24 -11.62 -43.36
CA ILE A 455 10.86 -12.91 -42.82
C ILE A 455 9.49 -13.23 -43.42
N GLN A 456 9.50 -14.11 -44.43
CA GLN A 456 8.28 -14.79 -44.87
C GLN A 456 7.73 -15.63 -43.71
N VAL A 457 6.71 -15.10 -43.02
CA VAL A 457 5.93 -15.85 -42.06
C VAL A 457 5.10 -16.88 -42.82
N VAL A 458 5.43 -18.15 -42.63
CA VAL A 458 4.59 -19.30 -43.01
C VAL A 458 3.23 -19.12 -42.30
N THR A 459 2.20 -18.86 -43.11
CA THR A 459 0.81 -18.73 -42.66
C THR A 459 0.28 -20.08 -42.18
N ASN A 460 0.25 -20.31 -40.87
CA ASN A 460 -0.70 -21.25 -40.28
C ASN A 460 -1.99 -20.50 -39.92
N PRO A 461 -3.17 -21.02 -40.30
CA PRO A 461 -4.44 -20.34 -40.08
C PRO A 461 -4.80 -20.32 -38.58
N ILE A 462 -5.00 -19.12 -38.05
CA ILE A 462 -5.57 -18.88 -36.74
C ILE A 462 -7.00 -19.45 -36.74
N PRO A 463 -7.42 -20.26 -35.74
CA PRO A 463 -8.81 -20.69 -35.61
C PRO A 463 -9.69 -19.46 -35.44
N GLN A 464 -10.65 -19.26 -36.34
CA GLN A 464 -11.67 -18.23 -36.21
C GLN A 464 -12.55 -18.52 -34.99
N ILE A 465 -12.47 -17.67 -33.97
CA ILE A 465 -13.46 -17.62 -32.90
C ILE A 465 -14.73 -16.98 -33.49
N PRO A 466 -15.91 -17.60 -33.33
CA PRO A 466 -17.14 -17.10 -33.91
C PRO A 466 -17.53 -15.74 -33.31
N MET A 467 -17.86 -14.79 -34.18
CA MET A 467 -18.48 -13.53 -33.78
C MET A 467 -19.84 -13.82 -33.17
N PHE A 468 -20.00 -13.52 -31.88
CA PHE A 468 -21.32 -13.36 -31.27
C PHE A 468 -21.84 -11.95 -31.57
N PRO A 469 -22.98 -11.79 -32.26
CA PRO A 469 -23.60 -10.49 -32.45
C PRO A 469 -24.34 -10.07 -31.18
N ASN A 470 -24.17 -8.80 -30.82
CA ASN A 470 -25.00 -8.02 -29.89
C ASN A 470 -25.23 -8.60 -28.48
N LEU A 471 -24.36 -8.22 -27.54
CA LEU A 471 -24.68 -8.25 -26.11
C LEU A 471 -24.57 -6.85 -25.51
N MET A 472 -25.74 -6.34 -25.15
CA MET A 472 -26.06 -5.31 -24.16
C MET A 472 -24.88 -4.73 -23.37
N ILE A 473 -24.65 -3.44 -23.58
CA ILE A 473 -23.71 -2.60 -22.82
C ILE A 473 -24.11 -2.58 -21.34
N PRO A 474 -23.27 -3.03 -20.40
CA PRO A 474 -23.43 -2.74 -18.99
C PRO A 474 -22.80 -1.37 -18.70
N GLN A 475 -23.63 -0.38 -18.36
CA GLN A 475 -23.17 0.90 -17.81
C GLN A 475 -22.75 0.71 -16.36
N ILE A 476 -21.46 0.47 -16.11
CA ILE A 476 -20.83 0.66 -14.80
C ILE A 476 -19.43 1.26 -15.03
N GLY A 477 -19.26 2.53 -14.64
CA GLY A 477 -18.07 3.08 -13.97
C GLY A 477 -16.65 2.89 -14.52
N ASN A 478 -16.45 2.43 -15.75
CA ASN A 478 -15.11 2.21 -16.28
C ASN A 478 -14.61 3.46 -17.00
N VAL A 479 -13.63 4.13 -16.41
CA VAL A 479 -12.79 5.11 -17.12
C VAL A 479 -12.00 4.32 -18.17
N TYR A 480 -12.27 4.54 -19.45
CA TYR A 480 -11.49 3.99 -20.55
C TYR A 480 -10.56 5.06 -21.10
N PHE A 481 -9.37 4.64 -21.48
CA PHE A 481 -8.43 5.49 -22.18
C PHE A 481 -8.59 5.29 -23.68
N THR A 482 -8.49 6.38 -24.42
CA THR A 482 -8.63 6.38 -25.87
C THR A 482 -7.39 6.99 -26.51
N LEU A 483 -6.87 6.30 -27.51
CA LEU A 483 -5.85 6.79 -28.41
C LEU A 483 -6.51 7.17 -29.74
N GLN A 484 -6.51 8.46 -30.08
CA GLN A 484 -6.97 8.98 -31.36
C GLN A 484 -5.79 9.37 -32.24
N CYS A 485 -5.75 8.84 -33.45
CA CYS A 485 -4.84 9.27 -34.50
C CYS A 485 -5.61 10.16 -35.48
N LEU A 486 -5.14 11.39 -35.68
CA LEU A 486 -5.75 12.37 -36.56
C LEU A 486 -4.92 12.57 -37.81
N ASN A 487 -5.59 12.83 -38.93
CA ASN A 487 -4.97 13.21 -40.19
C ASN A 487 -4.68 14.73 -40.26
N LYS A 488 -4.12 15.21 -41.38
CA LYS A 488 -3.82 16.63 -41.62
C LYS A 488 -5.04 17.57 -41.57
N ASN A 489 -6.24 17.03 -41.74
CA ASN A 489 -7.50 17.78 -41.70
C ASN A 489 -8.15 17.75 -40.30
N MET A 490 -7.46 17.22 -39.28
CA MET A 490 -7.95 17.08 -37.91
C MET A 490 -9.14 16.12 -37.75
N GLU A 491 -9.28 15.16 -38.67
CA GLU A 491 -10.28 14.10 -38.60
C GLU A 491 -9.66 12.85 -37.96
N VAL A 492 -10.41 12.17 -37.09
CA VAL A 492 -9.98 10.91 -36.48
C VAL A 492 -10.00 9.81 -37.53
N VAL A 493 -8.84 9.25 -37.85
CA VAL A 493 -8.66 8.18 -38.84
C VAL A 493 -8.49 6.81 -38.21
N ASP A 494 -8.07 6.76 -36.95
CA ASP A 494 -7.95 5.53 -36.16
C ASP A 494 -8.20 5.86 -34.68
N GLU A 495 -8.91 4.97 -34.00
CA GLU A 495 -9.28 5.11 -32.59
C GLU A 495 -9.23 3.75 -31.88
N ALA A 496 -8.46 3.69 -30.80
CA ALA A 496 -8.32 2.49 -29.97
C ALA A 496 -8.76 2.77 -28.53
N TYR A 497 -9.48 1.82 -27.95
CA TYR A 497 -10.02 1.90 -26.59
C TYR A 497 -9.29 0.92 -25.67
N PHE A 498 -8.86 1.41 -24.52
CA PHE A 498 -8.11 0.64 -23.53
C PHE A 498 -8.81 0.69 -22.18
N SER A 499 -8.89 -0.45 -21.51
CA SER A 499 -9.26 -0.52 -20.11
C SER A 499 -8.10 -0.03 -19.22
N THR A 500 -8.40 0.33 -17.98
CA THR A 500 -7.41 0.75 -16.98
C THR A 500 -6.31 -0.30 -16.75
N GLY A 501 -6.61 -1.59 -16.89
CA GLY A 501 -5.65 -2.69 -16.76
C GLY A 501 -4.64 -2.79 -17.92
N ASN A 502 -4.92 -2.16 -19.07
CA ASN A 502 -4.09 -2.23 -20.28
C ASN A 502 -3.32 -0.92 -20.56
N MET A 503 -3.17 -0.08 -19.53
CA MET A 503 -2.48 1.21 -19.64
C MET A 503 -1.04 1.13 -20.19
N PRO A 504 -0.21 0.12 -19.83
CA PRO A 504 1.13 -0.03 -20.40
C PRO A 504 1.11 -0.21 -21.93
N GLN A 505 0.24 -1.09 -22.43
CA GLN A 505 0.06 -1.31 -23.87
C GLN A 505 -0.45 -0.05 -24.57
N ALA A 506 -1.37 0.69 -23.92
CA ALA A 506 -1.92 1.91 -24.46
C ALA A 506 -0.86 3.02 -24.64
N MET A 507 0.11 3.09 -23.71
CA MET A 507 1.25 4.01 -23.79
C MET A 507 2.27 3.59 -24.83
N GLU A 508 2.48 2.29 -25.01
CA GLU A 508 3.35 1.76 -26.06
C GLU A 508 2.77 2.02 -27.45
N ASP A 509 1.47 1.76 -27.65
CA ASP A 509 0.75 2.09 -28.88
C ASP A 509 0.77 3.61 -29.16
N TYR A 510 0.64 4.44 -28.12
CA TYR A 510 0.75 5.90 -28.27
C TYR A 510 2.13 6.34 -28.75
N LYS A 511 3.21 5.70 -28.26
CA LYS A 511 4.58 5.98 -28.69
C LYS A 511 4.83 5.50 -30.12
N ASN A 512 4.44 4.26 -30.42
CA ASN A 512 4.86 3.55 -31.62
C ASN A 512 3.96 3.78 -32.85
N LYS A 513 2.68 4.16 -32.68
CA LYS A 513 1.82 4.45 -33.84
C LYS A 513 2.33 5.67 -34.59
N GLU A 514 2.42 5.58 -35.92
CA GLU A 514 2.71 6.73 -36.78
C GLU A 514 1.41 7.42 -37.19
N ALA A 515 1.27 8.71 -36.83
CA ALA A 515 0.16 9.55 -37.25
C ALA A 515 0.56 11.03 -37.26
N TYR A 516 -0.16 11.85 -38.02
CA TYR A 516 0.10 13.30 -38.11
C TYR A 516 -0.09 13.98 -36.75
N LEU A 517 -1.14 13.61 -36.01
CA LEU A 517 -1.35 14.04 -34.63
C LEU A 517 -1.93 12.89 -33.81
N LYS A 518 -1.32 12.60 -32.66
CA LYS A 518 -1.78 11.57 -31.72
C LYS A 518 -2.30 12.22 -30.45
N ARG A 519 -3.50 11.85 -30.04
CA ARG A 519 -4.12 12.30 -28.78
C ARG A 519 -4.42 11.10 -27.91
N PHE A 520 -3.92 11.12 -26.69
CA PHE A 520 -4.24 10.13 -25.69
C PHE A 520 -5.03 10.80 -24.57
N GLY A 521 -6.17 10.23 -24.20
CA GLY A 521 -7.08 10.89 -23.28
C GLY A 521 -8.11 9.95 -22.66
N LEU A 522 -8.93 10.50 -21.79
CA LEU A 522 -9.98 9.78 -21.07
C LEU A 522 -11.31 10.04 -21.77
N VAL A 523 -12.21 9.07 -21.80
CA VAL A 523 -13.61 9.33 -22.16
C VAL A 523 -14.43 9.42 -20.88
N GLN A 524 -14.89 10.63 -20.54
CA GLN A 524 -15.76 10.91 -19.40
C GLN A 524 -17.11 11.40 -19.92
N ASP A 525 -18.20 10.73 -19.52
CA ASP A 525 -19.57 11.05 -19.94
C ASP A 525 -19.76 11.17 -21.47
N GLY A 526 -19.07 10.30 -22.22
CA GLY A 526 -19.10 10.28 -23.69
C GLY A 526 -18.31 11.42 -24.36
N ARG A 527 -17.54 12.20 -23.61
CA ARG A 527 -16.66 13.25 -24.13
C ARG A 527 -15.19 12.86 -23.96
N PHE A 528 -14.42 12.99 -25.03
CA PHE A 528 -12.97 12.78 -25.00
C PHE A 528 -12.25 13.98 -24.39
N VAL A 529 -11.46 13.73 -23.34
CA VAL A 529 -10.63 14.71 -22.64
C VAL A 529 -9.16 14.35 -22.91
N PRO A 530 -8.44 15.09 -23.77
CA PRO A 530 -7.05 14.80 -24.08
C PRO A 530 -6.14 15.07 -22.88
N LEU A 531 -5.30 14.09 -22.54
CA LEU A 531 -4.26 14.20 -21.50
C LEU A 531 -2.88 14.45 -22.11
N LEU A 532 -2.59 13.78 -23.23
CA LEU A 532 -1.34 13.91 -23.96
C LEU A 532 -1.64 14.14 -25.44
N THR A 533 -0.86 15.01 -26.07
CA THR A 533 -0.97 15.30 -27.49
C THR A 533 0.43 15.43 -28.07
N THR A 534 0.72 14.67 -29.13
CA THR A 534 2.01 14.71 -29.82
C THR A 534 1.76 14.88 -31.31
N GLU A 535 2.37 15.91 -31.88
CA GLU A 535 2.44 16.10 -33.33
C GLU A 535 3.54 15.20 -33.91
N GLY A 536 3.15 14.32 -34.82
CA GLY A 536 4.04 13.40 -35.52
C GLY A 536 4.32 13.94 -36.92
N GLY A 537 5.52 14.47 -37.11
CA GLY A 537 6.03 14.81 -38.44
C GLY A 537 7.54 14.92 -38.39
N CYS A 538 8.23 14.06 -39.13
CA CYS A 538 9.63 14.29 -39.51
C CYS A 538 9.75 15.71 -40.04
N LYS A 539 10.51 16.56 -39.32
CA LYS A 539 11.12 17.72 -39.93
C LYS A 539 12.22 17.22 -40.86
N ASN A 540 11.90 17.10 -42.14
CA ASN A 540 12.91 17.35 -43.17
C ASN A 540 13.10 18.87 -43.20
N GLU A 541 14.19 19.35 -42.62
CA GLU A 541 14.75 20.67 -42.96
C GLU A 541 16.00 20.38 -43.82
N GLU A 542 15.95 20.83 -45.08
CA GLU A 542 17.08 20.97 -45.99
C GLU A 542 18.15 21.93 -45.45
#